data_AF-A0A535IDE2-F1
#
_entry.id   AF-A0A535IDE2-F1
#
_cell.length_a   1.000
_cell.length_b   1.000
_cell.length_c   1.000
_cell.angle_alpha   90.00
_cell.angle_beta   90.00
_cell.angle_gamma   90.00
#
_symmetry.space_group_name_H-M   'P 1'
#
loop_
_entity.id
_entity.type
_entity.pdbx_description
1 polymer ?
#
loop_
_entity_poly.entity_id
_entity_poly.type
_entity_poly.pdbx_seq_one_letter_code
_entity_poly.pdbx_strand_id
1 'polypeptide(L)' 'MSQVIRQNWRGYGLSDTYRFEDYDIKTGKLRYRPGYWASIEEFASLIADGQTEEEAIHKLRPKFEERVQFLQSRRE' A
#
# COMPACT_ATOMS: atom_id res chain seq x y z
N MET A 1 6.14 2.44 -24.20
CA MET A 1 4.69 2.14 -24.18
C MET A 1 4.46 1.23 -22.99
N SER A 2 4.09 1.77 -21.82
CA SER A 2 3.80 0.96 -20.63
C SER A 2 2.32 1.11 -20.31
N GLN A 3 1.60 0.02 -20.46
CA GLN A 3 0.15 -0.08 -20.36
C GLN A 3 -0.21 -0.18 -18.87
N VAL A 4 -0.72 0.90 -18.29
CA VAL A 4 -1.21 0.94 -16.90
C VAL A 4 -2.51 0.15 -16.83
N ILE A 5 -2.48 -1.02 -16.19
CA ILE A 5 -3.66 -1.86 -15.96
C ILE A 5 -4.47 -1.23 -14.82
N ARG A 6 -5.46 -0.39 -15.16
CA ARG A 6 -6.46 0.12 -14.21
C ARG A 6 -7.50 -0.98 -13.92
N GLN A 7 -7.32 -1.73 -12.84
CA GLN A 7 -8.36 -2.62 -12.33
C GLN A 7 -9.35 -1.83 -11.48
N ASN A 8 -10.58 -1.67 -12.00
CA ASN A 8 -11.67 -0.92 -11.40
C ASN A 8 -12.38 -1.75 -10.31
N TRP A 9 -11.95 -1.61 -9.06
CA TRP A 9 -12.59 -2.24 -7.91
C TRP A 9 -13.53 -1.25 -7.21
N ARG A 10 -14.84 -1.45 -7.36
CA ARG A 10 -15.87 -0.71 -6.61
C ARG A 10 -15.98 -1.24 -5.18
N GLY A 11 -15.13 -0.74 -4.29
CA GLY A 11 -15.36 -0.78 -2.85
C GLY A 11 -16.05 0.50 -2.40
N TYR A 12 -17.32 0.41 -2.00
CA TYR A 12 -18.03 1.53 -1.39
C TYR A 12 -17.47 1.82 0.01
N GLY A 13 -17.04 3.06 0.25
CA GLY A 13 -17.10 3.66 1.59
C GLY A 13 -15.83 3.73 2.44
N LEU A 14 -14.66 4.07 1.87
CA LEU A 14 -13.50 4.52 2.68
C LEU A 14 -12.91 5.81 2.09
N SER A 15 -13.36 6.94 2.64
CA SER A 15 -12.64 8.23 2.75
C SER A 15 -12.06 8.86 1.49
N ASP A 16 -12.75 9.89 0.99
CA ASP A 16 -12.30 10.80 -0.07
C ASP A 16 -10.90 11.42 0.20
N THR A 17 -10.41 11.40 1.45
CA THR A 17 -9.15 12.02 1.88
C THR A 17 -7.89 11.16 1.74
N TYR A 18 -7.97 9.81 1.78
CA TYR A 18 -6.78 8.95 1.78
C TYR A 18 -7.02 7.68 0.94
N ARG A 19 -6.60 7.68 -0.33
CA ARG A 19 -6.72 6.53 -1.24
C ARG A 19 -5.37 5.85 -1.44
N PHE A 20 -5.29 4.53 -1.29
CA PHE A 20 -4.03 3.77 -1.49
C PHE A 20 -3.37 4.03 -2.85
N GLU A 21 -4.19 4.25 -3.89
CA GLU A 21 -3.74 4.53 -5.26
C GLU A 21 -3.17 5.95 -5.47
N ASP A 22 -3.39 6.85 -4.51
CA ASP A 22 -2.88 8.24 -4.56
C ASP A 22 -1.40 8.31 -4.16
N TYR A 23 -0.92 7.28 -3.46
CA TYR A 23 0.43 7.24 -2.90
C TYR A 23 1.41 6.51 -3.80
N ASP A 24 2.63 7.04 -3.88
CA ASP A 24 3.74 6.37 -4.56
C ASP A 24 4.20 5.17 -3.72
N ILE A 25 4.07 3.98 -4.31
CA ILE A 25 4.50 2.73 -3.67
C ILE A 25 5.87 2.38 -4.20
N LYS A 26 6.86 2.48 -3.32
CA LYS A 26 8.23 2.03 -3.62
C LYS A 26 8.32 0.53 -3.43
N THR A 27 8.78 -0.18 -4.45
CA THR A 27 9.12 -1.61 -4.36
C THR A 27 10.60 -1.84 -4.54
N GLY A 28 11.10 -2.94 -4.00
CA GLY A 28 12.49 -3.34 -4.19
C GLY A 28 12.76 -4.75 -3.72
N LYS A 29 13.94 -5.28 -4.06
CA LYS A 29 14.38 -6.59 -3.58
C LYS A 29 14.86 -6.48 -2.13
N LEU A 30 14.55 -7.50 -1.33
CA LEU A 30 15.07 -7.63 0.02
C LEU A 30 16.57 -7.95 -0.03
N ARG A 31 17.36 -7.24 0.77
CA ARG A 31 18.83 -7.34 0.72
C ARG A 31 19.38 -8.65 1.29
N TYR A 32 18.70 -9.25 2.28
CA TYR A 32 19.22 -10.37 3.07
C TYR A 32 18.39 -11.65 2.96
N ARG A 33 17.31 -11.64 2.17
CA ARG A 33 16.44 -12.80 1.96
C ARG A 33 15.82 -12.74 0.57
N PRO A 34 15.49 -13.89 -0.05
CA PRO A 34 14.72 -13.89 -1.29
C PRO A 34 13.34 -13.26 -1.03
N GLY A 35 12.96 -12.33 -1.90
CA GLY A 35 11.67 -11.65 -1.86
C GLY A 35 11.78 -10.17 -2.15
N TYR A 36 10.64 -9.50 -2.04
CA TYR A 36 10.46 -8.09 -2.32
C TYR A 36 9.84 -7.39 -1.12
N TRP A 37 10.13 -6.10 -1.02
CA TRP A 37 9.46 -5.19 -0.10
C TRP A 37 8.68 -4.16 -0.89
N ALA A 38 7.60 -3.67 -0.29
CA ALA A 38 6.82 -2.53 -0.77
C ALA A 38 6.64 -1.55 0.39
N SER A 39 6.72 -0.25 0.12
CA SER A 39 6.52 0.77 1.14
C SER A 39 5.80 2.02 0.65
N ILE A 40 5.08 2.67 1.56
CA ILE A 40 4.57 4.04 1.39
C ILE A 40 5.27 4.94 2.42
N GLU A 41 6.07 5.89 1.94
CA GLU A 41 6.86 6.79 2.80
C GLU A 41 5.97 7.73 3.64
N GLU A 42 4.89 8.24 3.03
CA GLU A 42 3.97 9.20 3.67
C GLU A 42 3.26 8.65 4.91
N PHE A 43 3.20 7.32 5.08
CA PHE A 43 2.57 6.65 6.21
C PHE A 43 3.58 6.14 7.23
N ALA A 44 4.54 6.99 7.61
CA ALA A 44 5.59 6.66 8.57
C ALA A 44 6.41 5.43 8.17
N SER A 45 6.76 5.33 6.87
CA SER A 45 7.43 4.16 6.30
C SER A 45 6.63 2.88 6.54
N LEU A 46 5.37 2.87 6.11
CA LEU A 46 4.55 1.66 6.11
C LEU A 46 5.22 0.66 5.16
N ILE A 47 5.66 -0.49 5.66
CA ILE A 47 6.41 -1.48 4.87
C ILE A 47 5.72 -2.85 4.96
N ALA A 48 5.69 -3.55 3.84
CA ALA A 48 5.30 -4.95 3.75
C ALA A 48 6.31 -5.73 2.92
N ASP A 49 6.42 -7.03 3.19
CA ASP A 49 7.27 -7.94 2.45
C ASP A 49 6.48 -9.11 1.88
N GLY A 50 6.95 -9.61 0.73
CA GLY A 50 6.37 -10.74 0.05
C GLY A 50 7.40 -11.49 -0.79
N GLN A 51 7.03 -12.68 -1.26
CA GLN A 51 7.89 -13.46 -2.15
C GLN A 51 8.01 -12.83 -3.54
N THR A 52 7.00 -12.07 -3.97
CA THR A 52 6.95 -11.30 -5.23
C THR A 52 6.63 -9.83 -4.96
N GLU A 53 6.87 -8.96 -5.95
CA GLU A 53 6.50 -7.53 -5.86
C GLU A 53 5.00 -7.35 -5.64
N GLU A 54 4.18 -8.07 -6.39
CA GLU A 54 2.73 -8.05 -6.24
C GLU A 54 2.31 -8.48 -4.84
N GLU A 55 2.89 -9.56 -4.30
CA GLU A 55 2.56 -10.03 -2.95
C GLU A 55 2.90 -8.97 -1.88
N ALA A 56 4.04 -8.30 -2.02
CA ALA A 56 4.44 -7.23 -1.11
C ALA A 56 3.44 -6.06 -1.16
N ILE A 57 3.00 -5.65 -2.35
CA ILE A 57 1.97 -4.60 -2.52
C ILE A 57 0.61 -5.05 -1.95
N HIS A 58 0.20 -6.28 -2.24
CA HIS A 58 -1.06 -6.86 -1.75
C HIS A 58 -1.10 -6.90 -0.21
N LYS A 59 0.03 -7.20 0.43
CA LYS A 59 0.18 -7.15 1.90
C LYS A 59 0.29 -5.73 2.45
N LEU A 60 0.70 -4.76 1.64
CA LEU A 60 0.80 -3.36 2.04
C LEU A 60 -0.58 -2.69 2.15
N ARG A 61 -1.51 -3.03 1.26
CA ARG A 61 -2.87 -2.48 1.23
C ARG A 61 -3.64 -2.63 2.56
N PRO A 62 -3.78 -3.82 3.18
CA PRO A 62 -4.51 -3.92 4.45
C PRO A 62 -3.84 -3.15 5.59
N LYS A 63 -2.50 -3.05 5.60
CA LYS A 63 -1.77 -2.23 6.59
C LYS A 63 -2.06 -0.74 6.43
N PHE A 64 -2.20 -0.28 5.19
CA PHE A 64 -2.58 1.09 4.90
C PHE A 64 -3.99 1.39 5.39
N GLU A 65 -4.95 0.50 5.10
CA GLU A 65 -6.33 0.65 5.53
C GLU A 65 -6.44 0.71 7.06
N GLU A 66 -5.76 -0.19 7.78
CA GLU A 66 -5.69 -0.16 9.25
C GLU A 66 -5.10 1.16 9.77
N ARG A 67 -4.03 1.64 9.13
CA ARG A 67 -3.39 2.91 9.53
C ARG A 67 -4.29 4.12 9.28
N VAL A 68 -4.99 4.16 8.15
CA VAL A 68 -5.95 5.21 7.82
C VAL A 68 -7.12 5.20 8.81
N GLN A 69 -7.67 4.01 9.12
CA GLN A 69 -8.72 3.87 10.13
C GLN A 69 -8.26 4.36 11.51
N PHE A 70 -7.03 4.01 11.91
CA PHE A 70 -6.45 4.48 13.17
C PHE A 70 -6.31 6.01 13.21
N LEU A 71 -5.83 6.63 12.14
CA LEU A 71 -5.69 8.10 12.06
C LEU A 71 -7.04 8.81 12.10
N GLN A 72 -8.08 8.22 11.50
CA GLN A 72 -9.44 8.76 11.53
C GLN A 72 -10.07 8.63 12.91
N SER A 73 -9.89 7.50 13.58
CA SER A 73 -10.40 7.29 14.95
C SER A 73 -9.76 8.21 15.99
N ARG A 74 -8.57 8.77 15.72
CA ARG A 74 -7.88 9.72 16.62
C ARG A 74 -8.12 11.19 16.28
N ARG A 75 -8.80 11.50 15.16
CA ARG A 75 -9.36 12.83 14.91
C ARG A 75 -10.65 12.97 15.73
N GLU A 76 -10.49 13.00 17.04
CA GLU A 76 -11.45 13.57 18.00
C GLU A 76 -11.12 15.05 18.22
#